data_AF-A0A7S3A1V7-F1
#
_entry.id   AF-A0A7S3A1V7-F1
#
_cell.length_a   1.000
_cell.length_b   1.000
_cell.length_c   1.000
_cell.angle_alpha   90.00
_cell.angle_beta   90.00
_cell.angle_gamma   90.00
#
_symmetry.space_group_name_H-M   'P 1'
#
loop_
_entity.id
_entity.type
_entity.pdbx_description
1 polymer ?
#
loop_
_entity_poly.entity_id
_entity_poly.type
_entity_poly.pdbx_seq_one_letter_code
_entity_poly.pdbx_strand_id
1 'polypeptide(L)'
;MAFISGFGSTRASPCNGSVLCTTGFRRRVCLRPVSCTSVGENVNDKGNGAYALRDVSFRAKKGSALDGDYAATLLELGVDQDSQERVLMDFSELLRSLSIETRSMRRLSNKPDTLSVEINLTFNPEDEETTRQAFREFSDTNGVDCVLQKDTAQRRMKRLAMFDLDSTLIQMETADTIARHVGKGEECAVITQRAMNGEIRFEDSLFQRVRLLKGVDVEALDSVKQKVPYTAGAQRLMR
;
A
#
# COMPACT_ATOMS: atom_id res chain seq x y z
N MET A 1 17.53 55.70 -22.16
CA MET A 1 17.66 56.43 -20.88
C MET A 1 18.34 55.48 -19.91
N ALA A 2 19.66 55.64 -19.74
CA ALA A 2 20.47 54.86 -18.83
C ALA A 2 20.39 55.46 -17.42
N PHE A 3 20.48 54.65 -16.36
CA PHE A 3 21.53 54.81 -15.35
C PHE A 3 21.67 53.53 -14.50
N ILE A 4 22.91 53.14 -14.36
CA ILE A 4 23.49 51.98 -13.66
C ILE A 4 24.16 52.52 -12.38
N SER A 5 24.17 51.78 -11.28
CA SER A 5 25.29 51.59 -10.33
C SER A 5 24.78 50.97 -9.03
N GLY A 6 25.44 50.03 -8.35
CA GLY A 6 26.73 49.34 -8.53
C GLY A 6 26.72 48.09 -7.62
N PHE A 7 27.30 46.96 -8.03
CA PHE A 7 28.69 46.52 -7.76
C PHE A 7 28.99 46.25 -6.27
N GLY A 8 29.63 45.16 -5.85
CA GLY A 8 30.43 44.15 -6.57
C GLY A 8 30.50 42.82 -5.78
N SER A 9 30.78 41.71 -6.45
CA SER A 9 32.12 41.16 -6.74
C SER A 9 32.41 40.02 -5.74
N THR A 10 32.62 38.76 -6.15
CA THR A 10 33.72 38.31 -6.99
C THR A 10 33.37 37.06 -7.81
N ARG A 11 33.94 37.00 -9.02
CA ARG A 11 34.00 35.84 -9.92
C ARG A 11 35.16 34.92 -9.51
N ALA A 12 35.02 33.62 -9.79
CA ALA A 12 36.02 32.84 -10.51
C ALA A 12 35.39 31.53 -11.05
N SER A 13 35.38 31.40 -12.36
CA SER A 13 35.30 30.17 -13.17
C SER A 13 36.63 30.07 -13.95
N PRO A 14 36.95 29.05 -14.80
CA PRO A 14 36.24 27.81 -15.19
C PRO A 14 37.15 26.54 -15.25
N CYS A 15 36.58 25.36 -15.56
CA CYS A 15 36.93 24.49 -16.72
C CYS A 15 36.69 22.97 -16.50
N ASN A 16 35.80 22.45 -17.35
CA ASN A 16 35.82 21.19 -18.10
C ASN A 16 36.10 19.83 -17.44
N GLY A 17 35.11 18.93 -17.56
CA GLY A 17 35.30 17.49 -17.45
C GLY A 17 33.96 16.74 -17.47
N SER A 18 33.53 16.31 -18.66
CA SER A 18 32.41 15.40 -18.88
C SER A 18 32.70 14.00 -18.32
N VAL A 19 31.86 13.42 -17.44
CA VAL A 19 31.58 11.97 -17.36
C VAL A 19 30.20 11.70 -16.71
N LEU A 20 29.51 10.72 -17.27
CA LEU A 20 28.22 10.09 -16.97
C LEU A 20 27.90 9.76 -15.48
N CYS A 21 26.59 9.84 -15.18
CA CYS A 21 25.70 8.85 -14.56
C CYS A 21 26.22 7.95 -13.41
N THR A 22 25.59 8.02 -12.24
CA THR A 22 24.80 6.95 -11.58
C THR A 22 24.63 7.20 -10.06
N THR A 23 23.40 6.95 -9.58
CA THR A 23 22.96 6.48 -8.25
C THR A 23 23.69 6.95 -6.96
N GLY A 24 22.91 7.54 -6.03
CA GLY A 24 23.19 7.46 -4.60
C GLY A 24 23.08 8.79 -3.84
N PHE A 25 21.86 9.22 -3.50
CA PHE A 25 21.68 10.39 -2.63
C PHE A 25 21.43 9.97 -1.17
N ARG A 26 22.52 9.79 -0.41
CA ARG A 26 22.50 9.80 1.06
C ARG A 26 22.30 11.24 1.53
N ARG A 27 21.25 11.55 2.30
CA ARG A 27 21.21 12.77 3.12
C ARG A 27 21.63 12.46 4.56
N ARG A 28 22.73 13.09 4.98
CA ARG A 28 23.14 13.25 6.38
C ARG A 28 22.17 14.21 7.06
N VAL A 29 21.54 13.80 8.15
CA VAL A 29 20.87 14.70 9.09
C VAL A 29 21.84 14.98 10.24
N CYS A 30 22.21 16.24 10.41
CA CYS A 30 22.96 16.72 11.57
C CYS A 30 21.99 16.87 12.75
N LEU A 31 22.13 16.03 13.78
CA LEU A 31 21.41 16.17 15.04
C LEU A 31 22.15 17.17 15.95
N ARG A 32 21.44 18.18 16.46
CA ARG A 32 21.85 18.98 17.63
C ARG A 32 21.20 18.38 18.88
N PRO A 33 21.89 18.35 20.03
CA PRO A 33 21.38 17.71 21.23
C PRO A 33 20.32 18.59 21.90
N VAL A 34 19.16 18.01 22.22
CA VAL A 34 18.23 18.57 23.21
C VAL A 34 18.47 17.83 24.50
N SER A 35 18.88 18.57 25.54
CA SER A 35 19.17 18.09 26.88
C SER A 35 17.90 17.54 27.54
N CYS A 36 17.92 16.25 27.88
CA CYS A 36 16.91 15.60 28.71
C CYS A 36 17.39 15.57 30.16
N THR A 37 16.76 16.36 31.04
CA THR A 37 16.97 16.27 32.49
C THR A 37 16.03 15.25 33.10
N SER A 38 16.63 14.16 33.59
CA SER A 38 16.28 13.29 34.73
C SER A 38 14.82 12.85 34.91
N VAL A 39 14.58 11.54 35.02
CA VAL A 39 14.34 10.85 36.31
C VAL A 39 14.56 9.33 36.12
N GLY A 40 15.42 8.75 36.95
CA GLY A 40 15.20 7.44 37.56
C GLY A 40 15.80 6.19 36.88
N GLU A 41 17.05 5.89 37.20
CA GLU A 41 17.65 4.56 37.02
C GLU A 41 16.94 3.51 37.89
N ASN A 42 16.74 2.31 37.32
CA ASN A 42 17.19 1.09 37.96
C ASN A 42 17.46 0.03 36.90
N VAL A 43 18.75 -0.23 36.68
CA VAL A 43 19.29 -1.29 35.86
C VAL A 43 19.29 -2.58 36.69
N ASN A 44 18.70 -3.64 36.15
CA ASN A 44 19.25 -4.99 36.32
C ASN A 44 18.94 -5.79 35.05
N ASP A 45 19.92 -5.79 34.16
CA ASP A 45 19.98 -6.57 32.93
C ASP A 45 20.47 -7.98 33.25
N LYS A 46 19.66 -8.99 32.91
CA LYS A 46 20.12 -10.33 32.53
C LYS A 46 19.15 -10.94 31.50
N GLY A 47 19.48 -10.75 30.23
CA GLY A 47 19.46 -11.79 29.20
C GLY A 47 18.20 -12.65 29.05
N ASN A 48 17.28 -12.22 28.18
CA ASN A 48 16.69 -13.03 27.13
C ASN A 48 15.80 -12.12 26.27
N GLY A 49 16.34 -11.62 25.16
CA GLY A 49 15.63 -10.80 24.19
C GLY A 49 14.63 -11.62 23.39
N ALA A 50 13.53 -11.98 24.02
CA ALA A 50 12.31 -12.41 23.36
C ALA A 50 11.23 -11.41 23.78
N TYR A 51 11.13 -10.29 23.07
CA TYR A 51 9.97 -9.42 23.14
C TYR A 51 8.81 -10.17 22.49
N ALA A 52 8.25 -11.13 23.23
CA ALA A 52 6.97 -11.70 22.89
C ALA A 52 5.97 -10.53 22.90
N LEU A 53 5.50 -10.13 21.73
CA LEU A 53 4.28 -9.35 21.57
C LEU A 53 3.13 -10.17 22.15
N ARG A 54 3.04 -10.20 23.48
CA ARG A 54 1.92 -10.76 24.22
C ARG A 54 0.71 -9.91 23.86
N ASP A 55 -0.44 -10.55 23.66
CA ASP A 55 -1.73 -9.90 23.53
C ASP A 55 -1.89 -8.83 24.61
N VAL A 56 -1.67 -7.56 24.26
CA VAL A 56 -1.90 -6.44 25.17
C VAL A 56 -3.38 -6.11 25.08
N SER A 57 -4.19 -6.84 25.84
CA SER A 57 -5.61 -6.55 25.99
C SER A 57 -5.78 -5.32 26.90
N PHE A 58 -5.90 -4.14 26.32
CA PHE A 58 -6.41 -2.97 27.04
C PHE A 58 -7.92 -3.15 27.26
N ARG A 59 -8.34 -3.18 28.52
CA ARG A 59 -9.76 -3.32 28.90
C ARG A 59 -10.49 -2.01 28.63
N ALA A 60 -11.12 -1.91 27.45
CA ALA A 60 -11.97 -0.78 27.08
C ALA A 60 -13.10 -0.58 28.11
N LYS A 61 -13.32 0.68 28.53
CA LYS A 61 -14.56 1.07 29.19
C LYS A 61 -15.71 0.84 28.20
N LYS A 62 -16.79 0.21 28.67
CA LYS A 62 -18.05 0.02 27.94
C LYS A 62 -18.59 1.40 27.52
N GLY A 63 -18.28 1.81 26.30
CA GLY A 63 -18.91 2.94 25.61
C GLY A 63 -19.79 2.36 24.51
N SER A 64 -21.07 2.74 24.52
CA SER A 64 -22.01 2.51 23.42
C SER A 64 -21.39 2.92 22.09
N ALA A 65 -21.63 2.14 21.03
CA ALA A 65 -21.23 2.49 19.67
C ALA A 65 -21.75 3.89 19.33
N LEU A 66 -20.84 4.85 19.30
CA LEU A 66 -21.08 6.24 18.90
C LEU A 66 -20.31 6.45 17.60
N ASP A 67 -20.82 7.32 16.74
CA ASP A 67 -20.50 7.52 15.31
C ASP A 67 -19.02 7.69 14.91
N GLY A 68 -18.08 7.64 15.87
CA GLY A 68 -16.64 7.85 15.70
C GLY A 68 -15.75 6.62 15.92
N ASP A 69 -16.30 5.40 15.94
CA ASP A 69 -15.50 4.17 16.03
C ASP A 69 -15.05 3.67 14.65
N TYR A 70 -13.74 3.49 14.48
CA TYR A 70 -13.08 3.06 13.24
C TYR A 70 -12.13 1.88 13.50
N ALA A 71 -11.81 1.17 12.43
CA ALA A 71 -10.75 0.16 12.39
C ALA A 71 -9.76 0.53 11.29
N ALA A 72 -8.49 0.66 11.68
CA ALA A 72 -7.36 0.73 10.77
C ALA A 72 -6.75 -0.66 10.63
N THR A 73 -6.49 -1.10 9.40
CA THR A 73 -5.76 -2.34 9.13
C THR A 73 -4.46 -2.01 8.41
N LEU A 74 -3.34 -2.42 9.01
CA LEU A 74 -2.03 -2.38 8.39
C LEU A 74 -1.70 -3.77 7.85
N LEU A 75 -1.33 -3.85 6.57
CA LEU A 75 -0.99 -5.10 5.90
C LEU A 75 0.26 -4.92 5.05
N GLU A 76 1.22 -5.82 5.20
CA GLU A 76 2.35 -5.94 4.28
C GLU A 76 2.95 -7.36 4.34
N LEU A 77 3.46 -7.86 3.22
CA LEU A 77 4.02 -9.20 3.09
C LEU A 77 5.54 -9.16 2.92
N GLY A 78 6.24 -10.16 3.44
CA GLY A 78 7.70 -10.26 3.31
C GLY A 78 8.48 -9.24 4.16
N VAL A 79 7.87 -8.72 5.23
CA VAL A 79 8.50 -7.72 6.12
C VAL A 79 9.16 -8.40 7.30
N ASP A 80 10.43 -8.08 7.55
CA ASP A 80 11.15 -8.55 8.74
C ASP A 80 10.61 -7.92 10.03
N GLN A 81 10.94 -8.53 11.17
CA GLN A 81 10.42 -8.09 12.46
C GLN A 81 10.82 -6.65 12.81
N ASP A 82 12.06 -6.24 12.55
CA ASP A 82 12.53 -4.89 12.88
C ASP A 82 11.81 -3.83 12.03
N SER A 83 11.55 -4.14 10.75
CA SER A 83 10.76 -3.29 9.87
C SER A 83 9.31 -3.20 10.32
N GLN A 84 8.69 -4.30 10.77
CA GLN A 84 7.34 -4.27 11.33
C GLN A 84 7.26 -3.37 12.57
N GLU A 85 8.24 -3.45 13.47
CA GLU A 85 8.28 -2.62 14.68
C GLU A 85 8.43 -1.13 14.34
N ARG A 86 9.29 -0.78 13.38
CA ARG A 86 9.42 0.61 12.90
C ARG A 86 8.12 1.16 12.36
N VAL A 87 7.46 0.43 11.45
CA VAL A 87 6.18 0.86 10.87
C VAL A 87 5.13 1.07 11.96
N LEU A 88 5.05 0.19 12.96
CA LEU A 88 4.10 0.35 14.05
C LEU A 88 4.42 1.55 14.95
N MET A 89 5.70 1.86 15.18
CA MET A 89 6.12 3.06 15.90
C MET A 89 5.74 4.33 15.12
N ASP A 90 6.09 4.38 13.83
CA ASP A 90 5.78 5.52 12.96
C ASP A 90 4.26 5.74 12.85
N PHE A 91 3.49 4.66 12.75
CA PHE A 91 2.03 4.75 12.74
C PHE A 91 1.48 5.26 14.07
N SER A 92 2.05 4.82 15.20
CA SER A 92 1.65 5.31 16.52
C SER A 92 1.93 6.81 16.70
N GLU A 93 3.06 7.30 16.15
CA GLU A 93 3.37 8.73 16.13
C GLU A 93 2.38 9.53 15.28
N LEU A 94 1.98 8.98 14.12
CA LEU A 94 0.95 9.57 13.26
C LEU A 94 -0.40 9.65 13.98
N LEU A 95 -0.86 8.57 14.62
CA LEU A 95 -2.11 8.59 15.39
C LEU A 95 -2.08 9.67 16.47
N ARG A 96 -0.93 9.83 17.15
CA ARG A 96 -0.75 10.85 18.18
C ARG A 96 -0.74 12.26 17.62
N SER A 97 -0.15 12.50 16.44
CA SER A 97 -0.13 13.83 15.81
C SER A 97 -1.52 14.27 15.35
N LEU A 98 -2.37 13.31 14.97
CA LEU A 98 -3.77 13.52 14.58
C LEU A 98 -4.75 13.52 15.78
N SER A 99 -4.25 13.37 17.01
CA SER A 99 -5.09 13.27 18.22
C SER A 99 -6.11 12.12 18.18
N ILE A 100 -5.76 11.01 17.51
CA ILE A 100 -6.62 9.81 17.39
C ILE A 100 -6.40 8.90 18.61
N GLU A 101 -7.49 8.50 19.26
CA GLU A 101 -7.43 7.57 20.40
C GLU A 101 -7.37 6.12 19.90
N THR A 102 -6.40 5.35 20.40
CA THR A 102 -6.32 3.90 20.15
C THR A 102 -7.04 3.14 21.26
N ARG A 103 -8.07 2.37 20.91
CA ARG A 103 -8.81 1.55 21.89
C ARG A 103 -8.19 0.19 22.11
N SER A 104 -7.74 -0.45 21.03
CA SER A 104 -7.15 -1.79 21.07
C SER A 104 -6.38 -2.07 19.80
N MET A 105 -5.36 -2.92 19.90
CA MET A 105 -4.61 -3.45 18.76
C MET A 105 -4.63 -4.97 18.80
N ARG A 106 -4.79 -5.60 17.64
CA ARG A 106 -4.80 -7.05 17.48
C ARG A 106 -4.01 -7.46 16.26
N ARG A 107 -3.11 -8.43 16.41
CA ARG A 107 -2.46 -9.09 15.28
C ARG A 107 -3.42 -10.10 14.63
N LEU A 108 -3.56 -10.02 13.30
CA LEU A 108 -4.48 -10.83 12.51
C LEU A 108 -3.81 -12.08 11.92
N SER A 109 -2.49 -12.05 11.74
CA SER A 109 -1.67 -13.16 11.23
C SER A 109 -0.50 -13.44 12.14
N ASN A 110 -0.27 -14.73 12.45
CA ASN A 110 0.88 -15.17 13.25
C ASN A 110 2.12 -15.47 12.38
N LYS A 111 2.08 -15.18 11.08
CA LYS A 111 3.23 -15.36 10.20
C LYS A 111 4.33 -14.34 10.55
N PRO A 112 5.59 -14.78 10.71
CA PRO A 112 6.67 -13.89 11.14
C PRO A 112 7.04 -12.85 10.08
N ASP A 113 6.87 -13.18 8.79
CA ASP A 113 7.17 -12.35 7.63
C ASP A 113 5.98 -11.50 7.15
N THR A 114 4.97 -11.31 8.00
CA THR A 114 3.74 -10.60 7.62
C THR A 114 3.38 -9.56 8.67
N LEU A 115 3.32 -8.29 8.26
CA LEU A 115 2.64 -7.27 9.03
C LEU A 115 1.14 -7.43 8.77
N SER A 116 0.36 -7.78 9.79
CA SER A 116 -1.09 -7.81 9.67
C SER A 116 -1.72 -7.50 11.02
N VAL A 117 -2.14 -6.26 11.18
CA VAL A 117 -2.60 -5.71 12.47
C VAL A 117 -3.87 -4.90 12.24
N GLU A 118 -4.89 -5.18 13.06
CA GLU A 118 -6.10 -4.35 13.20
C GLU A 118 -5.95 -3.47 14.44
N ILE A 119 -6.18 -2.18 14.28
CA ILE A 119 -6.16 -1.19 15.35
C ILE A 119 -7.54 -0.53 15.38
N ASN A 120 -8.24 -0.66 16.51
CA ASN A 120 -9.51 0.02 16.72
C ASN A 120 -9.22 1.43 17.24
N LEU A 121 -9.80 2.42 16.55
CA LEU A 121 -9.54 3.84 16.71
C LEU A 121 -10.85 4.56 17.05
N THR A 122 -10.74 5.65 17.79
CA THR A 122 -11.84 6.60 18.01
C THR A 122 -11.34 8.00 17.71
N PHE A 123 -12.07 8.72 16.84
CA PHE A 123 -11.80 10.12 16.50
C PHE A 123 -13.09 10.80 15.99
N ASN A 124 -13.05 12.13 15.82
CA ASN A 124 -14.19 12.90 15.34
C ASN A 124 -14.54 12.51 13.89
N PRO A 125 -15.79 12.12 13.57
CA PRO A 125 -16.18 11.76 12.20
C PRO A 125 -15.94 12.84 11.15
N GLU A 126 -15.92 14.12 11.54
CA GLU A 126 -15.61 15.23 10.62
C GLU A 126 -14.16 15.16 10.09
N ASP A 127 -13.26 14.51 10.82
CA ASP A 127 -11.86 14.35 10.45
C ASP A 127 -11.61 13.07 9.61
N GLU A 128 -12.66 12.35 9.19
CA GLU A 128 -12.54 11.09 8.45
C GLU A 128 -11.71 11.25 7.17
N GLU A 129 -11.98 12.29 6.38
CA GLU A 129 -11.29 12.49 5.11
C GLU A 129 -9.82 12.89 5.31
N THR A 130 -9.54 13.77 6.28
CA THR A 130 -8.18 14.16 6.65
C THR A 130 -7.39 12.96 7.17
N THR A 131 -8.01 12.12 8.00
CA THR A 131 -7.40 10.89 8.53
C THR A 131 -7.12 9.90 7.40
N ARG A 132 -8.08 9.72 6.50
CA ARG A 132 -7.93 8.84 5.32
C ARG A 132 -6.78 9.31 4.43
N GLN A 133 -6.64 10.61 4.22
CA GLN A 133 -5.55 11.19 3.44
C GLN A 133 -4.19 10.96 4.12
N ALA A 134 -4.09 11.22 5.42
CA ALA A 134 -2.87 10.98 6.18
C ALA A 134 -2.45 9.49 6.17
N PHE A 135 -3.42 8.57 6.22
CA PHE A 135 -3.14 7.13 6.15
C PHE A 135 -2.68 6.69 4.76
N ARG A 136 -3.17 7.32 3.69
CA ARG A 136 -2.66 7.09 2.33
C ARG A 136 -1.21 7.58 2.21
N GLU A 137 -0.91 8.78 2.69
CA GLU A 137 0.47 9.30 2.68
C GLU A 137 1.42 8.43 3.51
N PHE A 138 0.94 7.93 4.64
CA PHE A 138 1.67 6.96 5.46
C PHE A 138 1.93 5.65 4.69
N SER A 139 0.90 5.14 4.00
CA SER A 139 0.97 3.94 3.16
C SER A 139 2.04 4.08 2.07
N ASP A 140 2.01 5.19 1.33
CA ASP A 140 2.97 5.49 0.26
C ASP A 140 4.40 5.64 0.79
N THR A 141 4.57 6.27 1.95
CA THR A 141 5.89 6.54 2.54
C THR A 141 6.54 5.28 3.10
N ASN A 142 5.76 4.41 3.72
CA ASN A 142 6.27 3.24 4.44
C ASN A 142 6.18 1.95 3.61
N GLY A 143 5.53 1.97 2.45
CA GLY A 143 5.32 0.80 1.61
C GLY A 143 4.51 -0.28 2.34
N VAL A 144 3.44 0.13 3.02
CA VAL A 144 2.50 -0.77 3.70
C VAL A 144 1.07 -0.40 3.33
N ASP A 145 0.20 -1.36 3.14
CA ASP A 145 -1.22 -1.08 2.92
C ASP A 145 -1.87 -0.62 4.22
N CYS A 146 -2.52 0.55 4.19
CA CYS A 146 -3.27 1.09 5.32
C CYS A 146 -4.73 1.33 4.94
N VAL A 147 -5.64 0.58 5.56
CA VAL A 147 -7.08 0.64 5.26
C VAL A 147 -7.87 1.14 6.46
N LEU A 148 -8.55 2.28 6.29
CA LEU A 148 -9.47 2.86 7.28
C LEU A 148 -10.93 2.52 6.95
N GLN A 149 -11.63 1.92 7.92
CA GLN A 149 -13.05 1.54 7.81
C GLN A 149 -13.83 1.92 9.07
N LYS A 150 -15.11 2.26 8.94
CA LYS A 150 -16.01 2.42 10.09
C LYS A 150 -16.22 1.09 10.79
N ASP A 151 -16.09 1.05 12.11
CA ASP A 151 -16.26 -0.19 12.88
C ASP A 151 -17.73 -0.50 13.14
N THR A 152 -18.43 -0.90 12.09
CA THR A 152 -19.87 -1.21 12.10
C THR A 152 -20.13 -2.72 12.08
N ALA A 153 -21.34 -3.11 12.48
CA ALA A 153 -21.78 -4.50 12.35
C ALA A 153 -21.71 -5.00 10.88
N GLN A 154 -22.01 -4.11 9.92
CA GLN A 154 -21.94 -4.38 8.48
C GLN A 154 -20.51 -4.61 7.99
N ARG A 155 -19.49 -4.01 8.64
CA ARG A 155 -18.08 -4.29 8.35
C ARG A 155 -17.74 -5.74 8.71
N ARG A 156 -18.20 -6.20 9.88
CA ARG A 156 -17.82 -7.51 10.44
C ARG A 156 -18.62 -8.68 9.85
N MET A 157 -19.80 -8.42 9.27
CA MET A 157 -20.72 -9.44 8.75
C MET A 157 -20.92 -9.35 7.23
N LYS A 158 -19.83 -9.24 6.45
CA LYS A 158 -19.90 -9.34 4.99
C LYS A 158 -20.22 -10.78 4.60
N ARG A 159 -21.21 -10.95 3.71
CA ARG A 159 -21.70 -12.27 3.25
C ARG A 159 -21.55 -12.51 1.75
N LEU A 160 -21.11 -11.49 1.02
CA LEU A 160 -20.89 -11.54 -0.42
C LEU A 160 -19.60 -10.79 -0.75
N ALA A 161 -18.75 -11.43 -1.53
CA ALA A 161 -17.60 -10.83 -2.17
C ALA A 161 -17.70 -11.13 -3.67
N MET A 162 -17.48 -10.11 -4.49
CA MET A 162 -17.42 -10.22 -5.93
C MET A 162 -16.01 -9.84 -6.34
N PHE A 163 -15.41 -10.65 -7.19
CA PHE A 163 -14.04 -10.45 -7.67
C PHE A 163 -14.09 -10.28 -9.17
N ASP A 164 -13.24 -9.39 -9.67
CA ASP A 164 -12.87 -9.44 -11.08
C ASP A 164 -12.04 -10.70 -11.35
N LEU A 165 -11.96 -11.11 -12.61
CA LEU A 165 -11.21 -12.28 -13.02
C LEU A 165 -9.78 -11.88 -13.41
N ASP A 166 -9.67 -11.17 -14.54
CA ASP A 166 -8.41 -10.79 -15.16
C ASP A 166 -7.60 -9.88 -14.22
N SER A 167 -6.31 -10.13 -14.11
CA SER A 167 -5.38 -9.42 -13.21
C SER A 167 -5.79 -9.34 -11.72
N THR A 168 -6.79 -10.13 -11.29
CA THR A 168 -7.29 -10.19 -9.91
C THR A 168 -7.23 -11.61 -9.36
N LEU A 169 -8.04 -12.54 -9.88
CA LEU A 169 -7.99 -13.95 -9.48
C LEU A 169 -6.97 -14.75 -10.29
N ILE A 170 -6.63 -14.27 -11.48
CA ILE A 170 -5.65 -14.86 -12.38
C ILE A 170 -4.60 -13.81 -12.76
N GLN A 171 -3.36 -14.23 -12.97
CA GLN A 171 -2.22 -13.33 -13.25
C GLN A 171 -2.06 -13.05 -14.76
N MET A 172 -3.17 -13.02 -15.50
CA MET A 172 -3.15 -12.85 -16.93
C MET A 172 -4.40 -12.13 -17.43
N GLU A 173 -4.27 -11.56 -18.63
CA GLU A 173 -5.38 -11.05 -19.43
C GLU A 173 -5.85 -12.16 -20.38
N THR A 174 -7.08 -12.67 -20.16
CA THR A 174 -7.60 -13.82 -20.89
C THR A 174 -7.75 -13.54 -22.38
N ALA A 175 -8.37 -12.41 -22.74
CA ALA A 175 -8.59 -12.04 -24.14
C ALA A 175 -7.28 -11.91 -24.92
N ASP A 176 -6.29 -11.22 -24.33
CA ASP A 176 -4.98 -11.02 -24.96
C ASP A 176 -4.22 -12.35 -25.14
N THR A 177 -4.40 -13.28 -24.20
CA THR A 177 -3.72 -14.58 -24.26
C THR A 177 -4.30 -15.47 -25.34
N ILE A 178 -5.62 -15.45 -25.52
CA ILE A 178 -6.28 -16.14 -26.64
C ILE A 178 -5.86 -15.48 -27.97
N ALA A 179 -5.83 -14.14 -28.02
CA ALA A 179 -5.41 -13.41 -29.22
C ALA A 179 -3.95 -13.72 -29.60
N ARG A 180 -3.03 -13.80 -28.64
CA ARG A 180 -1.64 -14.21 -28.86
C ARG A 180 -1.53 -15.63 -29.42
N HIS A 181 -2.35 -16.56 -28.94
CA HIS A 181 -2.37 -17.93 -29.44
C HIS A 181 -2.69 -18.02 -30.94
N VAL A 182 -3.43 -17.04 -31.48
CA VAL A 182 -3.86 -17.00 -32.89
C VAL A 182 -3.12 -15.93 -33.71
N GLY A 183 -2.02 -15.38 -33.18
CA GLY A 183 -1.19 -14.39 -33.86
C GLY A 183 -1.82 -12.98 -33.95
N LYS A 184 -2.87 -12.71 -33.17
CA LYS A 184 -3.59 -11.43 -33.11
C LYS A 184 -3.32 -10.61 -31.84
N GLY A 185 -2.28 -10.98 -31.09
CA GLY A 185 -1.94 -10.35 -29.82
C GLY A 185 -1.67 -8.85 -29.93
N GLU A 186 -0.94 -8.41 -30.96
CA GLU A 186 -0.63 -6.99 -31.17
C GLU A 186 -1.90 -6.16 -31.50
N GLU A 187 -2.76 -6.67 -32.38
CA GLU A 187 -4.04 -6.03 -32.73
C GLU A 187 -4.93 -5.90 -31.48
N CYS A 188 -4.97 -6.95 -30.63
CA CYS A 188 -5.72 -6.94 -29.38
C CYS A 188 -5.17 -5.90 -28.40
N ALA A 189 -3.84 -5.85 -28.23
CA ALA A 189 -3.18 -4.90 -27.34
C ALA A 189 -3.42 -3.45 -27.75
N VAL A 190 -3.42 -3.13 -29.06
CA VAL A 190 -3.76 -1.79 -29.56
C VAL A 190 -5.19 -1.41 -29.17
N ILE A 191 -6.16 -2.31 -29.31
CA ILE A 191 -7.55 -2.05 -28.91
C ILE A 191 -7.64 -1.85 -27.39
N THR A 192 -6.97 -2.69 -26.59
CA THR A 192 -6.92 -2.57 -25.14
C THR A 192 -6.35 -1.21 -24.71
N GLN A 193 -5.23 -0.79 -25.31
CA GLN A 193 -4.61 0.49 -24.98
C GLN A 193 -5.54 1.68 -25.28
N ARG A 194 -6.22 1.65 -26.43
CA ARG A 194 -7.19 2.70 -26.79
C ARG A 194 -8.37 2.75 -25.82
N ALA A 195 -8.82 1.59 -25.33
CA ALA A 195 -9.88 1.52 -24.33
C ALA A 195 -9.43 2.10 -22.98
N MET A 196 -8.22 1.75 -22.53
CA MET A 196 -7.64 2.29 -21.29
C MET A 196 -7.37 3.80 -21.36
N ASN A 197 -7.04 4.32 -22.54
CA ASN A 197 -6.91 5.76 -22.79
C ASN A 197 -8.27 6.49 -22.86
N GLY A 198 -9.38 5.78 -22.83
CA GLY A 198 -10.73 6.36 -22.97
C GLY A 198 -11.11 6.76 -24.40
N GLU A 199 -10.35 6.33 -25.42
CA GLU A 199 -10.63 6.66 -26.83
C GLU A 199 -11.79 5.85 -27.40
N ILE A 200 -12.05 4.66 -26.85
CA ILE A 200 -13.17 3.79 -27.21
C ILE A 200 -13.90 3.34 -25.96
N ARG A 201 -15.21 3.12 -26.07
CA ARG A 201 -15.99 2.56 -24.97
C ARG A 201 -15.57 1.13 -24.67
N PHE A 202 -15.75 0.70 -23.43
CA PHE A 202 -15.45 -0.66 -23.01
C PHE A 202 -16.21 -1.69 -23.86
N GLU A 203 -17.50 -1.47 -24.13
CA GLU A 203 -18.30 -2.42 -24.90
C GLU A 203 -17.76 -2.57 -26.33
N ASP A 204 -17.42 -1.45 -26.97
CA ASP A 204 -16.85 -1.44 -28.33
C ASP A 204 -15.48 -2.12 -28.37
N SER A 205 -14.63 -1.89 -27.37
CA SER A 205 -13.35 -2.56 -27.20
C SER A 205 -13.53 -4.08 -27.09
N LEU A 206 -14.48 -4.52 -26.27
CA LEU A 206 -14.76 -5.94 -26.08
C LEU A 206 -15.22 -6.59 -27.39
N PHE A 207 -16.16 -5.97 -28.11
CA PHE A 207 -16.62 -6.49 -29.41
C PHE A 207 -15.49 -6.57 -30.44
N GLN A 208 -14.63 -5.55 -30.51
CA GLN A 208 -13.50 -5.53 -31.43
C GLN A 208 -12.50 -6.65 -31.10
N ARG A 209 -12.12 -6.82 -29.82
CA ARG A 209 -11.20 -7.87 -29.39
C ARG A 209 -11.77 -9.27 -29.62
N VAL A 210 -13.03 -9.50 -29.27
CA VAL A 210 -13.70 -10.79 -29.51
C VAL A 210 -13.80 -11.11 -31.00
N ARG A 211 -13.98 -10.10 -31.86
CA ARG A 211 -14.02 -10.29 -33.32
C ARG A 211 -12.69 -10.76 -33.89
N LEU A 212 -11.56 -10.42 -33.28
CA LEU A 212 -10.24 -10.95 -33.66
C LEU A 212 -10.12 -12.46 -33.44
N LEU A 213 -10.95 -13.01 -32.56
CA LEU A 213 -10.99 -14.44 -32.24
C LEU A 213 -11.89 -15.24 -33.20
N LYS A 214 -12.29 -14.65 -34.34
CA LYS A 214 -13.11 -15.36 -35.34
C LYS A 214 -12.29 -16.47 -36.01
N GLY A 215 -12.80 -17.70 -35.93
CA GLY A 215 -12.16 -18.88 -36.53
C GLY A 215 -11.14 -19.57 -35.64
N VAL A 216 -11.04 -19.16 -34.37
CA VAL A 216 -10.22 -19.85 -33.36
C VAL A 216 -10.92 -21.15 -32.96
N ASP A 217 -10.17 -22.25 -32.97
CA ASP A 217 -10.65 -23.54 -32.51
C ASP A 217 -10.96 -23.52 -31.01
N VAL A 218 -12.05 -24.19 -30.60
CA VAL A 218 -12.44 -24.29 -29.19
C VAL A 218 -11.36 -25.02 -28.39
N GLU A 219 -10.64 -25.96 -28.98
CA GLU A 219 -9.52 -26.67 -28.32
C GLU A 219 -8.39 -25.72 -27.90
N ALA A 220 -8.24 -24.56 -28.56
CA ALA A 220 -7.30 -23.53 -28.13
C ALA A 220 -7.69 -22.92 -26.77
N LEU A 221 -8.99 -22.81 -26.46
CA LEU A 221 -9.47 -22.31 -25.17
C LEU A 221 -9.13 -23.27 -24.04
N ASP A 222 -9.25 -24.58 -24.28
CA ASP A 222 -8.85 -25.60 -23.30
C ASP A 222 -7.35 -25.55 -23.03
N SER A 223 -6.55 -25.35 -24.08
CA SER A 223 -5.10 -25.19 -23.96
C SER A 223 -4.70 -23.95 -23.15
N VAL A 224 -5.42 -22.84 -23.28
CA VAL A 224 -5.23 -21.62 -22.48
C VAL A 224 -5.66 -21.87 -21.04
N LYS A 225 -6.84 -22.45 -20.82
CA LYS A 225 -7.40 -22.75 -19.50
C LYS A 225 -6.46 -23.59 -18.63
N GLN A 226 -5.79 -24.58 -19.20
CA GLN A 226 -4.83 -25.42 -18.48
C GLN A 226 -3.59 -24.68 -17.98
N LYS A 227 -3.28 -23.52 -18.58
CA LYS A 227 -2.07 -22.72 -18.29
C LYS A 227 -2.35 -21.47 -17.46
N VAL A 228 -3.59 -21.27 -17.00
CA VAL A 228 -3.99 -20.07 -16.27
C VAL A 228 -3.28 -20.02 -14.90
N PRO A 229 -2.38 -19.06 -14.66
CA PRO A 229 -1.76 -18.89 -13.35
C PRO A 229 -2.75 -18.18 -12.42
N TYR A 230 -3.11 -18.81 -11.30
CA TYR A 230 -3.91 -18.16 -10.27
C TYR A 230 -3.08 -17.14 -9.49
N THR A 231 -3.70 -16.05 -9.08
CA THR A 231 -3.08 -15.09 -8.15
C THR A 231 -2.71 -15.77 -6.85
N ALA A 232 -1.53 -15.43 -6.31
CA ALA A 232 -1.06 -15.99 -5.05
C ALA A 232 -2.12 -15.80 -3.94
N GLY A 233 -2.52 -16.90 -3.31
CA GLY A 233 -3.55 -16.89 -2.26
C GLY A 233 -5.00 -16.97 -2.77
N ALA A 234 -5.29 -16.84 -4.06
CA ALA A 234 -6.65 -16.91 -4.60
C ALA A 234 -7.35 -18.23 -4.26
N GLN A 235 -6.65 -19.37 -4.42
CA GLN A 235 -7.20 -20.67 -4.04
C GLN A 235 -7.52 -20.80 -2.55
N ARG A 236 -6.73 -20.14 -1.68
CA ARG A 236 -6.98 -20.12 -0.23
C ARG A 236 -8.16 -19.22 0.12
N LEU A 237 -8.32 -18.11 -0.61
CA LEU A 237 -9.42 -17.16 -0.44
C LEU A 237 -10.79 -17.77 -0.77
N MET A 238 -10.82 -18.72 -1.72
CA MET A 238 -12.05 -19.37 -2.19
C MET A 238 -12.49 -20.60 -1.36
N ARG A 239 -11.73 -20.97 -0.32
CA ARG A 239 -12.04 -22.10 0.58
C ARG A 239 -12.76 -21.62 1.82
#